data_AF-A0A8E1V1I0-F1
#
_entry.id   AF-A0A8E1V1I0-F1
#
_cell.length_a   1.000
_cell.length_b   1.000
_cell.length_c   1.000
_cell.angle_alpha   90.00
_cell.angle_beta   90.00
_cell.angle_gamma   90.00
#
_symmetry.space_group_name_H-M   'P 1'
#
loop_
_entity.id
_entity.type
_entity.pdbx_description
1 polymer ?
#
loop_
_entity_poly.entity_id
_entity_poly.type
_entity_poly.pdbx_seq_one_letter_code
_entity_poly.pdbx_strand_id
1 'polypeptide(L)'
;MWGGFPHYKYRHGKNKPEGVVVHETGNPNSTIFNEIAYMKKNYRNAFVHTFVDDDHIINIASTKYLCWGVGYPGNARFVQFEQVEMHSKKSFASEVENAAYYTAYILKKYHLKPNDACYDGKGTVWSHKAVAHYLGGSDHTDPAGYYKNRGKKYFHQSYTMKQFYKLVLTNYGNL
;
A
#
# COMPACT_ATOMS: atom_id res chain seq x y z
N MET A 1 -11.50 12.81 -2.15
CA MET A 1 -10.35 12.98 -3.07
C MET A 1 -10.01 14.45 -3.21
N TRP A 2 -8.71 14.80 -3.21
CA TRP A 2 -8.23 16.18 -3.35
C TRP A 2 -7.85 16.48 -4.81
N GLY A 3 -8.33 17.59 -5.37
CA GLY A 3 -8.11 17.94 -6.77
C GLY A 3 -6.73 18.49 -7.12
N GLY A 4 -5.85 18.69 -6.12
CA GLY A 4 -4.52 19.28 -6.32
C GLY A 4 -3.46 18.31 -6.86
N PHE A 5 -3.73 17.00 -6.86
CA PHE A 5 -2.80 16.01 -7.36
C PHE A 5 -2.80 15.96 -8.91
N PRO A 6 -1.64 15.71 -9.53
CA PRO A 6 -1.56 15.58 -10.97
C PRO A 6 -2.20 14.27 -11.46
N HIS A 7 -2.62 14.26 -12.74
CA HIS A 7 -3.28 13.11 -13.36
C HIS A 7 -2.46 12.56 -14.53
N TYR A 8 -1.43 11.76 -14.22
CA TYR A 8 -0.63 11.06 -15.23
C TYR A 8 -1.13 9.63 -15.43
N LYS A 9 -1.18 9.17 -16.68
CA LYS A 9 -1.64 7.81 -17.00
C LYS A 9 -0.59 6.79 -16.54
N TYR A 10 -1.03 5.60 -16.16
CA TYR A 10 -0.11 4.44 -16.03
C TYR A 10 0.53 4.12 -17.38
N ARG A 11 1.57 3.28 -17.40
CA ARG A 11 2.28 2.90 -18.63
C ARG A 11 1.41 2.22 -19.68
N HIS A 12 0.30 1.60 -19.26
CA HIS A 12 -0.70 0.99 -20.15
C HIS A 12 -1.95 1.85 -20.34
N GLY A 13 -1.90 3.13 -19.94
CA GLY A 13 -2.98 4.10 -20.13
C GLY A 13 -3.76 4.40 -18.85
N LYS A 14 -4.80 5.23 -19.02
CA LYS A 14 -5.71 5.61 -17.92
C LYS A 14 -6.47 4.38 -17.45
N ASN A 15 -6.65 4.23 -16.13
CA ASN A 15 -7.44 3.14 -15.54
C ASN A 15 -6.87 1.73 -15.82
N LYS A 16 -5.54 1.63 -16.02
CA LYS A 16 -4.83 0.38 -16.29
C LYS A 16 -3.66 0.17 -15.31
N PRO A 17 -3.89 0.18 -13.98
CA PRO A 17 -2.88 -0.30 -13.04
C PRO A 17 -2.67 -1.81 -13.22
N GLU A 18 -1.51 -2.28 -12.79
CA GLU A 18 -1.08 -3.68 -12.86
C GLU A 18 -1.07 -4.36 -11.50
N GLY A 19 -1.34 -3.62 -10.42
CA GLY A 19 -1.29 -4.14 -9.06
C GLY A 19 -1.34 -3.04 -8.01
N VAL A 20 -1.02 -3.44 -6.79
CA VAL A 20 -1.03 -2.63 -5.58
C VAL A 20 0.32 -2.73 -4.87
N VAL A 21 0.88 -1.61 -4.43
CA VAL A 21 2.01 -1.56 -3.51
C VAL A 21 1.50 -1.22 -2.11
N VAL A 22 1.91 -2.04 -1.16
CA VAL A 22 1.71 -1.86 0.27
C VAL A 22 2.92 -1.12 0.83
N HIS A 23 2.65 0.00 1.49
CA HIS A 23 3.64 0.81 2.18
C HIS A 23 3.33 0.90 3.68
N GLU A 24 4.22 1.54 4.42
CA GLU A 24 3.95 2.08 5.75
C GLU A 24 4.63 3.45 5.90
N THR A 25 4.02 4.32 6.70
CA THR A 25 4.36 5.76 6.81
C THR A 25 5.77 6.07 7.33
N GLY A 26 6.42 5.12 7.99
CA GLY A 26 7.72 5.24 8.66
C GLY A 26 7.68 6.15 9.88
N ASN A 27 6.48 6.50 10.35
CA ASN A 27 6.26 7.52 11.37
C ASN A 27 5.39 6.98 12.51
N PRO A 28 6.00 6.57 13.64
CA PRO A 28 5.27 5.99 14.76
C PRO A 28 4.52 7.01 15.62
N ASN A 29 4.39 8.27 15.19
CA ASN A 29 3.72 9.32 15.98
C ASN A 29 2.63 10.05 15.20
N SER A 30 2.41 9.71 13.93
CA SER A 30 1.41 10.38 13.11
C SER A 30 0.05 9.72 13.20
N THR A 31 -0.99 10.52 12.97
CA THR A 31 -2.33 10.03 12.64
C THR A 31 -2.53 10.05 11.13
N ILE A 32 -3.55 9.33 10.64
CA ILE A 32 -3.95 9.36 9.24
C ILE A 32 -4.19 10.79 8.72
N PHE A 33 -4.74 11.67 9.56
CA PHE A 33 -5.01 13.05 9.19
C PHE A 33 -3.73 13.90 9.14
N ASN A 34 -2.75 13.64 10.02
CA ASN A 34 -1.45 14.29 9.95
C ASN A 34 -0.74 13.93 8.65
N GLU A 35 -0.73 12.64 8.28
CA GLU A 35 -0.11 12.16 7.05
C GLU A 35 -0.78 12.74 5.81
N ILE A 36 -2.11 12.72 5.75
CA ILE A 36 -2.86 13.32 4.63
C ILE A 36 -2.58 14.82 4.51
N ALA A 37 -2.58 15.56 5.63
CA ALA A 37 -2.32 17.00 5.61
C ALA A 37 -0.89 17.31 5.16
N TYR A 38 0.10 16.59 5.69
CA TYR A 38 1.50 16.71 5.30
C TYR A 38 1.69 16.40 3.81
N MET A 39 1.09 15.32 3.33
CA MET A 39 1.26 14.89 1.95
C MET A 39 0.60 15.85 0.95
N LYS A 40 -0.56 16.43 1.27
CA LYS A 40 -1.17 17.50 0.44
C LYS A 40 -0.26 18.71 0.31
N LYS A 41 0.41 19.11 1.40
CA LYS A 41 1.36 20.24 1.41
C LYS A 41 2.62 19.93 0.61
N ASN A 42 3.08 18.68 0.61
CA ASN A 42 4.38 18.26 0.07
C ASN A 42 4.28 17.35 -1.17
N TYR A 43 3.14 17.32 -1.86
CA TYR A 43 2.84 16.32 -2.90
C TYR A 43 3.84 16.27 -4.07
N ARG A 44 4.58 17.36 -4.29
CA ARG A 44 5.62 17.42 -5.33
C ARG A 44 6.80 16.47 -5.06
N ASN A 45 7.00 16.09 -3.79
CA ASN A 45 8.02 15.13 -3.40
C ASN A 45 7.46 13.71 -3.51
N ALA A 46 6.31 13.46 -2.89
CA ALA A 46 5.65 12.16 -2.93
C ALA A 46 4.15 12.29 -2.69
N PHE A 47 3.37 11.41 -3.30
CA PHE A 47 1.99 11.19 -2.90
C PHE A 47 1.52 9.76 -3.21
N VAL A 48 0.63 9.23 -2.38
CA VAL A 48 -0.07 7.95 -2.59
C VAL A 48 -1.55 8.13 -2.89
N HIS A 49 -2.23 7.04 -3.24
CA HIS A 49 -3.66 7.07 -3.55
C HIS A 49 -4.52 7.07 -2.29
N THR A 50 -4.08 6.40 -1.24
CA THR A 50 -4.92 6.04 -0.09
C THR A 50 -4.08 5.91 1.17
N PHE A 51 -4.66 6.28 2.30
CA PHE A 51 -4.12 5.93 3.61
C PHE A 51 -5.06 4.97 4.33
N VAL A 52 -4.49 4.10 5.15
CA VAL A 52 -5.20 3.11 5.95
C VAL A 52 -4.72 3.20 7.40
N ASP A 53 -5.67 3.25 8.32
CA ASP A 53 -5.45 3.01 9.75
C ASP A 53 -6.43 1.93 10.25
N ASP A 54 -6.58 1.79 11.56
CA ASP A 54 -7.43 0.77 12.17
C ASP A 54 -8.93 1.02 12.04
N ASP A 55 -9.35 2.24 11.68
CA ASP A 55 -10.76 2.66 11.60
C ASP A 55 -11.15 3.22 10.21
N HIS A 56 -10.16 3.55 9.38
CA HIS A 56 -10.36 4.28 8.13
C HIS A 56 -9.60 3.70 6.94
N ILE A 57 -10.22 3.86 5.78
CA ILE A 57 -9.59 3.71 4.45
C ILE A 57 -9.89 4.99 3.67
N ILE A 58 -8.96 5.93 3.63
CA ILE A 58 -9.19 7.27 3.09
C ILE A 58 -8.53 7.42 1.73
N ASN A 59 -9.33 7.37 0.67
CA ASN A 59 -8.86 7.63 -0.69
C ASN A 59 -8.75 9.14 -0.98
N ILE A 60 -7.55 9.58 -1.32
CA ILE A 60 -7.22 10.99 -1.53
C ILE A 60 -6.81 11.31 -2.96
N ALA A 61 -6.37 10.33 -3.76
CA ALA A 61 -6.04 10.50 -5.18
C ALA A 61 -6.66 9.39 -6.04
N SER A 62 -7.07 9.75 -7.26
CA SER A 62 -7.77 8.85 -8.17
C SER A 62 -6.89 7.68 -8.63
N THR A 63 -7.30 6.45 -8.33
CA THR A 63 -6.63 5.20 -8.79
C THR A 63 -6.70 4.98 -10.31
N LYS A 64 -7.29 5.91 -11.07
CA LYS A 64 -7.28 5.88 -12.54
C LYS A 64 -5.96 6.41 -13.13
N TYR A 65 -5.13 7.05 -12.30
CA TYR A 65 -3.89 7.71 -12.66
C TYR A 65 -2.80 7.29 -11.67
N LEU A 66 -1.54 7.36 -12.08
CA LEU A 66 -0.43 7.02 -11.20
C LEU A 66 -0.28 8.01 -10.04
N CYS A 67 0.41 7.57 -8.99
CA CYS A 67 0.92 8.40 -7.91
C CYS A 67 2.45 8.33 -7.84
N TRP A 68 3.05 9.04 -6.89
CA TRP A 68 4.51 9.17 -6.73
C TRP A 68 4.96 8.67 -5.36
N GLY A 69 4.77 7.38 -5.05
CA GLY A 69 5.13 6.82 -3.73
C GLY A 69 6.22 5.75 -3.73
N VAL A 70 6.58 5.18 -4.89
CA VAL A 70 7.48 4.00 -4.96
C VAL A 70 8.65 4.16 -5.93
N GLY A 71 8.81 5.36 -6.51
CA GLY A 71 9.81 5.62 -7.56
C GLY A 71 9.47 4.98 -8.92
N TYR A 72 10.21 5.35 -9.97
CA TYR A 72 10.09 4.71 -11.29
C TYR A 72 11.00 3.49 -11.39
N PRO A 73 10.53 2.37 -11.98
CA PRO A 73 9.34 2.27 -12.83
C PRO A 73 8.04 1.94 -12.09
N GLY A 74 8.04 1.70 -10.78
CA GLY A 74 6.87 1.26 -10.03
C GLY A 74 5.69 2.24 -10.03
N ASN A 75 5.95 3.54 -10.00
CA ASN A 75 4.93 4.60 -10.08
C ASN A 75 4.03 4.42 -11.31
N ALA A 76 4.61 4.08 -12.47
CA ALA A 76 3.86 3.92 -13.71
C ALA A 76 2.98 2.65 -13.75
N ARG A 77 3.03 1.79 -12.73
CA ARG A 77 2.42 0.45 -12.74
C ARG A 77 1.34 0.26 -11.69
N PHE A 78 1.48 0.83 -10.51
CA PHE A 78 0.72 0.35 -9.35
C PHE A 78 -0.15 1.41 -8.69
N VAL A 79 -1.30 0.98 -8.18
CA VAL A 79 -1.99 1.67 -7.09
C VAL A 79 -1.15 1.53 -5.83
N GLN A 80 -1.13 2.53 -4.98
CA GLN A 80 -0.24 2.59 -3.80
C GLN A 80 -1.02 3.16 -2.63
N PHE A 81 -0.88 2.56 -1.46
CA PHE A 81 -1.44 3.06 -0.21
C PHE A 81 -0.43 2.98 0.92
N GLU A 82 -0.61 3.87 1.89
CA GLU A 82 0.20 3.95 3.10
C GLU A 82 -0.59 3.43 4.31
N GLN A 83 0.11 2.68 5.16
CA GLN A 83 -0.38 2.24 6.46
C GLN A 83 0.18 3.14 7.56
N VAL A 84 -0.68 3.65 8.43
CA VAL A 84 -0.26 4.39 9.63
C VAL A 84 0.20 3.40 10.70
N GLU A 85 1.29 3.70 11.39
CA GLU A 85 1.84 2.80 12.41
C GLU A 85 0.95 2.67 13.65
N MET A 86 0.53 1.45 13.98
CA MET A 86 -0.39 1.17 15.09
C MET A 86 0.29 0.84 16.41
N HIS A 87 -0.35 1.24 17.52
CA HIS A 87 0.24 1.17 18.87
C HIS A 87 -0.42 0.15 19.81
N SER A 88 -1.42 -0.62 19.37
CA SER A 88 -2.02 -1.70 20.13
C SER A 88 -2.16 -2.98 19.31
N LYS A 89 -2.32 -4.12 19.98
CA LYS A 89 -2.60 -5.41 19.32
C LYS A 89 -3.87 -5.36 18.48
N LYS A 90 -4.93 -4.74 19.00
CA LYS A 90 -6.23 -4.63 18.33
C LYS A 90 -6.11 -3.73 17.10
N SER A 91 -5.56 -2.54 17.25
CA SER A 91 -5.44 -1.58 16.16
C SER A 91 -4.53 -2.09 15.03
N PHE A 92 -3.40 -2.73 15.35
CA PHE A 92 -2.56 -3.36 14.32
C PHE A 92 -3.30 -4.46 13.53
N ALA A 93 -4.09 -5.30 14.21
CA ALA A 93 -4.86 -6.33 13.52
C ALA A 93 -5.94 -5.72 12.61
N SER A 94 -6.64 -4.68 13.08
CA SER A 94 -7.65 -3.96 12.31
C SER A 94 -7.07 -3.23 11.10
N GLU A 95 -5.94 -2.55 11.26
CA GLU A 95 -5.24 -1.84 10.17
C GLU A 95 -4.76 -2.82 9.08
N VAL A 96 -4.15 -3.95 9.48
CA VAL A 96 -3.73 -5.01 8.55
C VAL A 96 -4.93 -5.62 7.80
N GLU A 97 -6.06 -5.82 8.47
CA GLU A 97 -7.30 -6.29 7.82
C GLU A 97 -7.82 -5.25 6.81
N ASN A 98 -7.90 -3.98 7.20
CA ASN A 98 -8.32 -2.88 6.32
C ASN A 98 -7.42 -2.78 5.07
N ALA A 99 -6.10 -2.92 5.25
CA ALA A 99 -5.13 -2.91 4.18
C ALA A 99 -5.28 -4.11 3.24
N ALA A 100 -5.54 -5.31 3.78
CA ALA A 100 -5.78 -6.52 3.01
C ALA A 100 -7.10 -6.45 2.21
N TYR A 101 -8.17 -6.00 2.86
CA TYR A 101 -9.46 -5.72 2.24
C TYR A 101 -9.30 -4.71 1.09
N TYR A 102 -8.62 -3.57 1.33
CA TYR A 102 -8.45 -2.55 0.31
C TYR A 102 -7.65 -3.07 -0.89
N THR A 103 -6.60 -3.85 -0.64
CA THR A 103 -5.82 -4.50 -1.70
C THR A 103 -6.73 -5.41 -2.53
N ALA A 104 -7.53 -6.27 -1.90
CA ALA A 104 -8.49 -7.15 -2.58
C ALA A 104 -9.54 -6.36 -3.39
N TYR A 105 -10.08 -5.28 -2.82
CA TYR A 105 -11.02 -4.39 -3.48
C TYR A 105 -10.42 -3.76 -4.74
N ILE A 106 -9.18 -3.25 -4.68
CA ILE A 106 -8.50 -2.68 -5.85
C ILE A 106 -8.26 -3.74 -6.92
N LEU A 107 -7.83 -4.94 -6.53
CA LEU A 107 -7.66 -6.05 -7.48
C LEU A 107 -8.99 -6.38 -8.19
N LYS A 108 -10.11 -6.49 -7.45
CA LYS A 108 -11.44 -6.70 -8.04
C LYS A 108 -11.85 -5.57 -8.97
N LYS A 109 -11.72 -4.32 -8.52
CA LYS A 109 -12.07 -3.10 -9.26
C LYS A 109 -11.38 -3.01 -10.61
N TYR A 110 -10.14 -3.52 -10.72
CA TYR A 110 -9.34 -3.49 -11.93
C TYR A 110 -9.26 -4.83 -12.65
N HIS A 111 -10.05 -5.83 -12.25
CA HIS A 111 -10.07 -7.19 -12.82
C HIS A 111 -8.68 -7.86 -12.80
N LEU A 112 -7.91 -7.61 -11.76
CA LEU A 112 -6.58 -8.19 -11.54
C LEU A 112 -6.71 -9.41 -10.63
N LYS A 113 -6.09 -10.54 -11.03
CA LYS A 113 -5.99 -11.71 -10.16
C LYS A 113 -4.95 -11.47 -9.07
N PRO A 114 -5.19 -11.87 -7.81
CA PRO A 114 -4.17 -11.84 -6.77
C PRO A 114 -2.94 -12.67 -7.18
N ASN A 115 -1.76 -12.10 -7.06
CA ASN A 115 -0.48 -12.78 -7.24
C ASN A 115 0.60 -12.08 -6.38
N ASP A 116 1.28 -12.84 -5.54
CA ASP A 116 2.31 -12.35 -4.61
C ASP A 116 3.63 -12.09 -5.33
N ALA A 117 3.86 -10.84 -5.70
CA ALA A 117 5.09 -10.44 -6.36
C ALA A 117 6.28 -10.36 -5.40
N CYS A 118 6.07 -10.45 -4.08
CA CYS A 118 7.19 -10.46 -3.13
C CYS A 118 7.99 -11.77 -3.18
N TYR A 119 7.46 -12.81 -3.84
CA TYR A 119 8.12 -14.09 -4.01
C TYR A 119 9.11 -14.12 -5.18
N ASP A 120 8.74 -13.59 -6.35
CA ASP A 120 9.51 -13.74 -7.59
C ASP A 120 9.59 -12.48 -8.46
N GLY A 121 9.07 -11.34 -7.99
CA GLY A 121 9.01 -10.10 -8.76
C GLY A 121 7.97 -10.08 -9.87
N LYS A 122 6.98 -10.99 -9.85
CA LYS A 122 5.90 -11.06 -10.84
C LYS A 122 4.56 -11.19 -10.15
N GLY A 123 3.73 -10.16 -10.26
CA GLY A 123 2.38 -10.25 -9.72
C GLY A 123 1.70 -8.91 -9.56
N THR A 124 0.69 -8.91 -8.71
CA THR A 124 -0.27 -7.82 -8.53
C THR A 124 -0.31 -7.28 -7.10
N VAL A 125 0.33 -7.98 -6.14
CA VAL A 125 0.48 -7.52 -4.76
C VAL A 125 1.97 -7.40 -4.44
N TRP A 126 2.40 -6.19 -4.13
CA TRP A 126 3.79 -5.82 -3.93
C TRP A 126 3.98 -5.15 -2.56
N SER A 127 5.14 -5.35 -1.95
CA SER A 127 5.67 -4.43 -0.95
C SER A 127 6.56 -3.40 -1.64
N HIS A 128 6.79 -2.25 -1.00
CA HIS A 128 7.79 -1.30 -1.48
C HIS A 128 9.17 -1.97 -1.58
N LYS A 129 9.54 -2.80 -0.59
CA LYS A 129 10.76 -3.62 -0.64
C LYS A 129 10.87 -4.48 -1.90
N ALA A 130 9.78 -5.13 -2.31
CA ALA A 130 9.78 -5.95 -3.52
C ALA A 130 9.93 -5.09 -4.79
N VAL A 131 9.30 -3.92 -4.83
CA VAL A 131 9.50 -2.97 -5.94
C VAL A 131 10.97 -2.52 -6.01
N ALA A 132 11.54 -2.07 -4.89
CA ALA A 132 12.94 -1.67 -4.79
C ALA A 132 13.88 -2.79 -5.28
N HIS A 133 13.64 -4.03 -4.82
CA HIS A 133 14.49 -5.17 -5.15
C HIS A 133 14.39 -5.62 -6.62
N TYR A 134 13.18 -5.76 -7.16
CA TYR A 134 12.97 -6.35 -8.49
C TYR A 134 12.90 -5.32 -9.62
N LEU A 135 12.50 -4.08 -9.32
CA LEU A 135 12.25 -3.04 -10.32
C LEU A 135 13.19 -1.83 -10.17
N GLY A 136 13.78 -1.63 -8.99
CA GLY A 136 14.62 -0.47 -8.69
C GLY A 136 13.82 0.83 -8.52
N GLY A 137 14.53 1.96 -8.51
CA GLY A 137 13.94 3.31 -8.41
C GLY A 137 13.68 3.81 -6.99
N SER A 138 13.87 2.95 -6.00
CA SER A 138 13.78 3.23 -4.56
C SER A 138 14.66 2.22 -3.82
N ASP A 139 15.09 2.56 -2.61
CA ASP A 139 15.84 1.71 -1.68
C ASP A 139 15.05 1.39 -0.40
N HIS A 140 13.80 1.85 -0.33
CA HIS A 140 12.92 1.65 0.80
C HIS A 140 12.57 0.16 1.02
N THR A 141 12.28 -0.19 2.28
CA THR A 141 12.10 -1.59 2.71
C THR A 141 10.76 -1.88 3.39
N ASP A 142 9.84 -0.92 3.38
CA ASP A 142 8.49 -1.05 3.90
C ASP A 142 7.64 -2.10 3.15
N PRO A 143 6.65 -2.70 3.83
CA PRO A 143 6.33 -2.59 5.26
C PRO A 143 7.05 -3.68 6.09
N ALA A 144 8.12 -4.30 5.57
CA ALA A 144 8.68 -5.53 6.11
C ALA A 144 9.17 -5.38 7.57
N GLY A 145 9.79 -4.24 7.90
CA GLY A 145 10.23 -3.91 9.25
C GLY A 145 9.05 -3.73 10.21
N TYR A 146 8.09 -2.89 9.84
CA TYR A 146 6.87 -2.63 10.60
C TYR A 146 6.12 -3.92 10.94
N TYR A 147 5.77 -4.73 9.94
CA TYR A 147 5.08 -6.01 10.13
C TYR A 147 5.84 -6.96 11.05
N LYS A 148 7.15 -7.12 10.83
CA LYS A 148 7.98 -7.98 11.68
C LYS A 148 7.96 -7.50 13.13
N ASN A 149 8.13 -6.19 13.36
CA ASN A 149 8.22 -5.60 14.68
C ASN A 149 6.88 -5.67 15.43
N ARG A 150 5.77 -5.26 14.80
CA ARG A 150 4.44 -5.29 15.41
C ARG A 150 3.94 -6.70 15.65
N GLY A 151 4.18 -7.61 14.70
CA GLY A 151 3.89 -9.04 14.89
C GLY A 151 4.58 -9.59 16.13
N LYS A 152 5.89 -9.40 16.25
CA LYS A 152 6.66 -9.89 17.42
C LYS A 152 6.15 -9.26 18.72
N LYS A 153 5.87 -7.96 18.71
CA LYS A 153 5.42 -7.22 19.89
C LYS A 153 4.05 -7.67 20.39
N TYR A 154 3.09 -7.86 19.48
CA TYR A 154 1.68 -8.07 19.84
C TYR A 154 1.20 -9.53 19.75
N PHE A 155 1.92 -10.38 19.02
CA PHE A 155 1.55 -11.78 18.74
C PHE A 155 2.69 -12.77 19.00
N HIS A 156 3.84 -12.32 19.50
CA HIS A 156 5.02 -13.14 19.78
C HIS A 156 5.56 -13.91 18.55
N GLN A 157 5.21 -13.48 17.34
CA GLN A 157 5.68 -14.05 16.08
C GLN A 157 5.80 -12.97 15.01
N SER A 158 6.75 -13.09 14.08
CA SER A 158 6.85 -12.10 12.99
C SER A 158 5.60 -12.15 12.11
N TYR A 159 5.07 -10.98 11.74
CA TYR A 159 4.11 -10.86 10.64
C TYR A 159 4.86 -10.54 9.34
N THR A 160 4.38 -11.04 8.20
CA THR A 160 5.10 -11.01 6.92
C THR A 160 4.17 -10.69 5.76
N MET A 161 4.72 -10.22 4.64
CA MET A 161 3.96 -10.04 3.40
C MET A 161 3.28 -11.32 2.91
N LYS A 162 3.87 -12.50 3.17
CA LYS A 162 3.22 -13.78 2.86
C LYS A 162 1.95 -14.01 3.67
N GLN A 163 1.93 -13.62 4.94
CA GLN A 163 0.72 -13.71 5.78
C GLN A 163 -0.30 -12.65 5.38
N PHE A 164 0.14 -11.43 5.08
CA PHE A 164 -0.72 -10.38 4.50
C PHE A 164 -1.39 -10.85 3.21
N TYR A 165 -0.63 -11.44 2.28
CA TYR A 165 -1.16 -11.93 1.02
C TYR A 165 -2.23 -13.02 1.20
N LYS A 166 -2.11 -13.88 2.21
CA LYS A 166 -3.18 -14.84 2.55
C LYS A 166 -4.47 -14.13 2.93
N LEU A 167 -4.38 -13.02 3.68
CA LEU A 167 -5.54 -12.22 4.06
C LEU A 167 -6.17 -11.51 2.85
N VAL A 168 -5.33 -11.04 1.92
CA VAL A 168 -5.78 -10.51 0.62
C VAL A 168 -6.54 -11.58 -0.17
N LEU A 169 -6.04 -12.82 -0.21
CA LEU A 169 -6.72 -13.93 -0.88
C LEU A 169 -8.10 -14.22 -0.27
N THR A 170 -8.19 -14.27 1.07
CA THR A 170 -9.46 -14.45 1.78
C THR A 170 -10.44 -13.34 1.42
N ASN A 171 -10.03 -12.07 1.54
CA ASN A 171 -10.88 -10.93 1.21
C ASN A 171 -11.29 -10.91 -0.27
N TYR A 172 -10.38 -11.23 -1.20
CA TYR A 172 -10.69 -11.29 -2.62
C TYR A 172 -11.71 -12.39 -2.97
N GLY A 173 -11.71 -13.51 -2.23
CA GLY A 173 -12.72 -14.55 -2.37
C GLY A 173 -14.10 -14.15 -1.86
N ASN A 174 -14.15 -13.28 -0.85
CA ASN A 174 -15.38 -12.84 -0.19
C ASN A 174 -16.05 -11.62 -0.85
N LEU A 175 -15.31 -10.88 -1.68
CA LEU A 175 -15.79 -9.76 -2.50
C LEU A 175 -16.37 -10.22 -3.85
#